data_AF-A0A5C6Y2F3-F1
#
_entry.id   AF-A0A5C6Y2F3-F1
#
_cell.length_a   1.000
_cell.length_b   1.000
_cell.length_c   1.000
_cell.angle_alpha   90.00
_cell.angle_beta   90.00
_cell.angle_gamma   90.00
#
_symmetry.space_group_name_H-M   'P 1'
#
loop_
_entity.id
_entity.type
_entity.pdbx_description
1 polymer ?
#
loop_
_entity_poly.entity_id
_entity_poly.type
_entity_poly.pdbx_seq_one_letter_code
_entity_poly.pdbx_strand_id
1 'polypeptide(L)'
;MVKNSFHKKFQLNSSSFSSVAELQAYTKVFSEDMHQFLESWFSKSDSIIVQTSGSTGAPKPISLKKEFVIHSAKATGLYFDLQENTSALLCLPIHYIAGKMMLIRALTLGWQLDVIETNSHPLQEIDKVYDFAAMVPLQLENSLASIQLIKKIIVGGGVVSGRLQEKLQRVSTDVFATYGMTETITHIAVKKLNNFTLASAKAVNESFYHTLPNVTIYKDERNCLVIHAPKVAAAVIFTNDVVQLVSDRQFEWLGRFDNVINSGGIKLHPEKIEEKLAAIITNRFFVIGKQDEKLGEKLILVIEGKHQEITYESINLSKFEVPKETYFVAKFVETATGKIQRKKTLQKVFTK
;
A
#
# COMPACT_ATOMS: atom_id res chain seq x y z
N MET A 1 -16.85 24.72 -6.95
CA MET A 1 -15.44 25.12 -6.77
C MET A 1 -15.00 24.81 -5.35
N VAL A 2 -13.90 24.07 -5.20
CA VAL A 2 -13.24 23.91 -3.90
C VAL A 2 -12.74 25.29 -3.47
N LYS A 3 -13.08 25.73 -2.24
CA LYS A 3 -12.54 26.99 -1.72
C LYS A 3 -11.02 26.90 -1.65
N ASN A 4 -10.35 27.91 -2.18
CA ASN A 4 -8.90 27.98 -2.22
C ASN A 4 -8.33 28.40 -0.85
N SER A 5 -8.58 27.57 0.16
CA SER A 5 -8.30 27.82 1.57
C SER A 5 -7.99 26.50 2.27
N PHE A 6 -7.25 26.56 3.38
CA PHE A 6 -7.00 25.43 4.26
C PHE A 6 -7.63 25.67 5.63
N HIS A 7 -7.69 24.62 6.44
CA HIS A 7 -8.26 24.64 7.78
C HIS A 7 -7.47 25.57 8.71
N LYS A 8 -8.14 26.46 9.47
CA LYS A 8 -7.48 27.49 10.31
C LYS A 8 -6.54 26.96 11.39
N LYS A 9 -6.71 25.68 11.77
CA LYS A 9 -5.90 24.98 12.79
C LYS A 9 -4.77 24.16 12.20
N PHE A 10 -4.63 24.13 10.87
CA PHE A 10 -3.51 23.49 10.21
C PHE A 10 -2.19 24.09 10.71
N GLN A 11 -1.24 23.21 11.03
CA GLN A 11 0.14 23.58 11.32
C GLN A 11 1.09 22.71 10.51
N LEU A 12 2.23 23.29 10.13
CA LEU A 12 3.34 22.59 9.48
C LEU A 12 4.60 22.83 10.29
N ASN A 13 5.21 21.77 10.83
CA ASN A 13 6.41 21.87 11.69
C ASN A 13 6.23 22.91 12.79
N SER A 14 5.14 22.80 13.54
CA SER A 14 4.71 23.75 14.60
C SER A 14 4.46 25.20 14.15
N SER A 15 4.55 25.51 12.85
CA SER A 15 4.23 26.84 12.31
C SER A 15 2.76 26.93 11.91
N SER A 16 2.12 28.04 12.24
CA SER A 16 0.75 28.36 11.83
C SER A 16 0.76 29.40 10.71
N PHE A 17 -0.29 29.42 9.89
CA PHE A 17 -0.36 30.32 8.73
C PHE A 17 -1.71 31.00 8.66
N SER A 18 -1.69 32.31 8.43
CA SER A 18 -2.90 33.15 8.28
C SER A 18 -3.45 33.15 6.86
N SER A 19 -2.60 32.82 5.87
CA SER A 19 -2.96 32.85 4.45
C SER A 19 -2.21 31.79 3.62
N VAL A 20 -2.71 31.51 2.41
CA VAL A 20 -2.03 30.63 1.45
C VAL A 20 -0.67 31.20 1.04
N ALA A 21 -0.56 32.52 0.89
CA ALA A 21 0.69 33.17 0.52
C ALA A 21 1.79 32.97 1.58
N GLU A 22 1.42 33.05 2.86
CA GLU A 22 2.35 32.80 3.98
C GLU A 22 2.83 31.35 4.01
N LEU A 23 1.91 30.39 3.84
CA LEU A 23 2.25 28.97 3.73
C LEU A 23 3.18 28.70 2.53
N GLN A 24 2.87 29.28 1.37
CA GLN A 24 3.70 29.13 0.18
C GLN A 24 5.10 29.72 0.37
N ALA A 25 5.21 30.91 0.98
CA ALA A 25 6.50 31.54 1.30
C ALA A 25 7.34 30.67 2.25
N TYR A 26 6.72 30.08 3.27
CA TYR A 26 7.39 29.14 4.17
C TYR A 26 7.91 27.91 3.42
N THR A 27 7.03 27.25 2.64
CA THR A 27 7.40 26.03 1.92
C THR A 27 8.46 26.26 0.85
N LYS A 28 8.53 27.45 0.25
CA LYS A 28 9.57 27.81 -0.73
C LYS A 28 10.99 27.70 -0.16
N VAL A 29 11.17 28.01 1.13
CA VAL A 29 12.46 27.88 1.81
C VAL A 29 12.65 26.47 2.36
N PHE A 30 11.56 25.85 2.83
CA PHE A 30 11.61 24.55 3.50
C PHE A 30 11.79 23.36 2.54
N SER A 31 11.04 23.31 1.43
CA SER A 31 11.04 22.19 0.48
C SER A 31 10.44 22.63 -0.86
N GLU A 32 11.29 22.69 -1.89
CA GLU A 32 10.87 23.05 -3.26
C GLU A 32 9.74 22.15 -3.78
N ASP A 33 9.81 20.84 -3.53
CA ASP A 33 8.78 19.90 -3.98
C ASP A 33 7.43 20.11 -3.31
N MET A 34 7.45 20.45 -2.02
CA MET A 34 6.24 20.81 -1.28
C MET A 34 5.69 22.13 -1.80
N HIS A 35 6.56 23.11 -2.04
CA HIS A 35 6.19 24.41 -2.59
C HIS A 35 5.48 24.27 -3.93
N GLN A 36 6.11 23.58 -4.89
CA GLN A 36 5.53 23.32 -6.22
C GLN A 36 4.20 22.57 -6.14
N PHE A 37 4.10 21.58 -5.24
CA PHE A 37 2.84 20.89 -5.03
C PHE A 37 1.75 21.82 -4.48
N LEU A 38 2.06 22.68 -3.51
CA LEU A 38 1.10 23.61 -2.94
C LEU A 38 0.70 24.72 -3.92
N GLU A 39 1.60 25.19 -4.77
CA GLU A 39 1.24 26.07 -5.90
C GLU A 39 0.22 25.41 -6.83
N SER A 40 0.44 24.15 -7.19
CA SER A 40 -0.52 23.38 -7.99
C SER A 40 -1.86 23.19 -7.24
N TRP A 41 -1.80 22.84 -5.95
CA TRP A 41 -2.96 22.60 -5.10
C TRP A 41 -3.82 23.85 -4.90
N PHE A 42 -3.19 25.02 -4.72
CA PHE A 42 -3.89 26.29 -4.55
C PHE A 42 -4.06 27.08 -5.87
N SER A 43 -3.75 26.47 -7.02
CA SER A 43 -4.08 27.06 -8.32
C SER A 43 -5.59 27.07 -8.59
N LYS A 44 -6.02 27.85 -9.58
CA LYS A 44 -7.42 27.90 -10.05
C LYS A 44 -7.91 26.60 -10.72
N SER A 45 -7.01 25.64 -11.00
CA SER A 45 -7.38 24.35 -11.57
C SER A 45 -8.25 23.55 -10.58
N ASP A 46 -9.28 22.86 -11.08
CA ASP A 46 -10.09 21.94 -10.28
C ASP A 46 -9.44 20.55 -10.12
N SER A 47 -8.26 20.32 -10.73
CA SER A 47 -7.51 19.07 -10.64
C SER A 47 -6.02 19.27 -10.36
N ILE A 48 -5.38 18.20 -9.90
CA ILE A 48 -3.93 18.06 -9.79
C ILE A 48 -3.45 16.89 -10.65
N ILE A 49 -2.22 16.97 -11.14
CA ILE A 49 -1.59 15.87 -11.89
C ILE A 49 -0.68 15.10 -10.94
N VAL A 50 -0.82 13.78 -10.92
CA VAL A 50 0.03 12.88 -10.14
C VAL A 50 0.58 11.78 -11.04
N GLN A 51 1.71 11.20 -10.65
CA GLN A 51 2.32 10.09 -11.38
C GLN A 51 1.97 8.76 -10.72
N THR A 52 1.66 7.74 -11.52
CA THR A 52 1.50 6.37 -11.02
C THR A 52 2.86 5.73 -10.71
N SER A 53 2.86 4.73 -9.83
CA SER A 53 4.08 3.97 -9.49
C SER A 53 4.55 2.97 -10.57
N GLY A 54 3.99 3.04 -11.79
CA GLY A 54 4.40 2.29 -12.97
C GLY A 54 4.64 0.79 -12.72
N SER A 55 3.59 -0.02 -12.55
CA SER A 55 3.75 -1.49 -12.42
C SER A 55 4.14 -2.17 -13.74
N THR A 56 3.84 -1.57 -14.89
CA THR A 56 4.01 -2.14 -16.23
C THR A 56 4.99 -1.37 -17.12
N GLY A 57 5.65 -0.31 -16.61
CA GLY A 57 6.54 0.54 -17.41
C GLY A 57 6.73 1.93 -16.82
N ALA A 58 6.88 2.94 -17.69
CA ALA A 58 7.05 4.33 -17.29
C ALA A 58 5.83 4.87 -16.51
N PRO A 59 6.05 5.70 -15.46
CA PRO A 59 4.98 6.41 -14.76
C PRO A 59 4.05 7.13 -15.73
N LYS A 60 2.74 7.02 -15.50
CA LYS A 60 1.71 7.72 -16.30
C LYS A 60 1.12 8.86 -15.47
N PRO A 61 0.96 10.07 -16.04
CA PRO A 61 0.25 11.15 -15.38
C PRO A 61 -1.25 10.81 -15.29
N ILE A 62 -1.83 11.02 -14.12
CA ILE A 62 -3.26 10.93 -13.85
C ILE A 62 -3.74 12.28 -13.31
N SER A 63 -4.82 12.78 -13.90
CA SER A 63 -5.51 13.98 -13.42
C SER A 63 -6.52 13.59 -12.34
N LEU A 64 -6.37 14.15 -11.15
CA LEU A 64 -7.24 13.90 -10.00
C LEU A 64 -7.99 15.18 -9.63
N LYS A 65 -9.33 15.10 -9.54
CA LYS A 65 -10.14 16.24 -9.12
C LYS A 65 -9.87 16.59 -7.64
N LYS A 66 -9.63 17.85 -7.33
CA LYS A 66 -9.38 18.32 -5.96
C LYS A 66 -10.53 17.97 -5.01
N GLU A 67 -11.78 18.00 -5.50
CA GLU A 67 -12.96 17.56 -4.73
C GLU A 67 -12.85 16.11 -4.24
N PHE A 68 -12.40 15.19 -5.10
CA PHE A 68 -12.25 13.77 -4.79
C PHE A 68 -11.09 13.53 -3.82
N VAL A 69 -10.01 14.28 -3.99
CA VAL A 69 -8.87 14.26 -3.07
C VAL A 69 -9.29 14.69 -1.66
N ILE A 70 -10.09 15.76 -1.54
CA ILE A 70 -10.65 16.21 -0.26
C ILE A 70 -11.60 15.17 0.34
N HIS A 71 -12.44 14.53 -0.46
CA HIS A 71 -13.30 13.44 0.02
C HIS A 71 -12.48 12.25 0.54
N SER A 72 -11.39 11.89 -0.14
CA SER A 72 -10.47 10.84 0.32
C SER A 72 -9.83 11.21 1.67
N ALA A 73 -9.41 12.46 1.85
CA ALA A 73 -8.89 12.95 3.13
C ALA A 73 -9.92 12.84 4.25
N LYS A 74 -11.15 13.32 4.02
CA LYS A 74 -12.25 13.23 5.00
C LYS A 74 -12.63 11.79 5.33
N ALA A 75 -12.61 10.89 4.35
CA ALA A 75 -12.90 9.48 4.59
C ALA A 75 -11.84 8.83 5.51
N THR A 76 -10.56 9.19 5.36
CA THR A 76 -9.50 8.75 6.29
C THR A 76 -9.77 9.28 7.71
N GLY A 77 -10.05 10.59 7.83
CA GLY A 77 -10.31 11.23 9.12
C GLY A 77 -11.51 10.63 9.85
N LEU A 78 -12.61 10.39 9.14
CA LEU A 78 -13.81 9.77 9.69
C LEU A 78 -13.56 8.31 10.11
N TYR A 79 -12.87 7.52 9.30
CA TYR A 79 -12.68 6.09 9.58
C TYR A 79 -11.80 5.86 10.82
N PHE A 80 -10.70 6.61 10.94
CA PHE A 80 -9.74 6.44 12.04
C PHE A 80 -10.03 7.33 13.25
N ASP A 81 -11.13 8.08 13.23
CA ASP A 81 -11.48 9.10 14.23
C ASP A 81 -10.32 10.09 14.47
N LEU A 82 -9.84 10.71 13.40
CA LEU A 82 -8.75 11.69 13.39
C LEU A 82 -9.31 13.08 13.12
N GLN A 83 -9.62 13.78 14.21
CA GLN A 83 -10.28 15.08 14.21
C GLN A 83 -9.28 16.24 14.02
N GLU A 84 -9.77 17.47 14.13
CA GLU A 84 -8.94 18.67 14.24
C GLU A 84 -7.90 18.53 15.37
N ASN A 85 -6.72 19.13 15.20
CA ASN A 85 -5.59 19.07 16.12
C ASN A 85 -4.92 17.69 16.26
N THR A 86 -5.30 16.70 15.43
CA THR A 86 -4.52 15.46 15.27
C THR A 86 -3.06 15.81 14.97
N SER A 87 -2.14 15.23 15.73
CA SER A 87 -0.71 15.31 15.46
C SER A 87 -0.30 14.19 14.49
N ALA A 88 0.33 14.54 13.37
CA ALA A 88 0.69 13.57 12.34
C ALA A 88 2.14 13.73 11.87
N LEU A 89 2.79 12.61 11.56
CA LEU A 89 4.14 12.56 11.00
C LEU A 89 4.09 12.20 9.51
N LEU A 90 4.67 13.06 8.67
CA LEU A 90 4.94 12.77 7.27
C LEU A 90 6.40 12.37 7.10
N CYS A 91 6.62 11.06 6.90
CA CYS A 91 7.91 10.45 6.59
C CYS A 91 7.95 9.79 5.20
N LEU A 92 7.01 10.15 4.33
CA LEU A 92 6.89 9.65 2.97
C LEU A 92 7.26 10.73 1.95
N PRO A 93 7.81 10.35 0.79
CA PRO A 93 8.22 11.32 -0.21
C PRO A 93 7.01 12.04 -0.81
N ILE A 94 7.03 13.38 -0.80
CA ILE A 94 5.95 14.24 -1.31
C ILE A 94 5.72 14.11 -2.81
N HIS A 95 6.68 13.60 -3.58
CA HIS A 95 6.46 13.37 -5.01
C HIS A 95 5.34 12.36 -5.28
N TYR A 96 5.12 11.40 -4.39
CA TYR A 96 4.08 10.39 -4.54
C TYR A 96 2.77 10.80 -3.87
N ILE A 97 1.65 10.28 -4.39
CA ILE A 97 0.32 10.59 -3.87
C ILE A 97 0.18 10.28 -2.37
N ALA A 98 0.90 9.27 -1.85
CA ALA A 98 0.88 8.92 -0.44
C ALA A 98 1.41 10.07 0.45
N GLY A 99 2.53 10.69 0.07
CA GLY A 99 3.07 11.87 0.78
C GLY A 99 2.19 13.10 0.61
N LYS A 100 1.75 13.40 -0.62
CA LYS A 100 0.80 14.50 -0.90
C LYS A 100 -0.46 14.42 -0.06
N MET A 101 -0.98 13.20 0.13
CA MET A 101 -2.21 13.00 0.89
C MET A 101 -2.07 13.21 2.39
N MET A 102 -0.89 13.02 2.98
CA MET A 102 -0.67 13.42 4.37
C MET A 102 -0.78 14.94 4.52
N LEU A 103 -0.18 15.69 3.59
CA LEU A 103 -0.29 17.15 3.56
C LEU A 103 -1.73 17.61 3.31
N ILE A 104 -2.43 17.02 2.33
CA ILE A 104 -3.82 17.39 2.04
C ILE A 104 -4.76 17.02 3.19
N ARG A 105 -4.55 15.87 3.87
CA ARG A 105 -5.31 15.53 5.08
C ARG A 105 -5.13 16.59 6.15
N ALA A 106 -3.89 17.01 6.40
CA ALA A 106 -3.62 18.05 7.38
C ALA A 106 -4.25 19.40 7.02
N LEU A 107 -4.13 19.84 5.76
CA LEU A 107 -4.77 21.06 5.26
C LEU A 107 -6.30 21.00 5.33
N THR A 108 -6.88 19.82 5.10
CA THR A 108 -8.35 19.63 5.05
C THR A 108 -8.97 19.50 6.43
N LEU A 109 -8.30 18.78 7.34
CA LEU A 109 -8.83 18.37 8.63
C LEU A 109 -8.28 19.21 9.80
N GLY A 110 -7.33 20.12 9.55
CA GLY A 110 -6.74 20.95 10.60
C GLY A 110 -5.78 20.18 11.49
N TRP A 111 -4.97 19.31 10.90
CA TRP A 111 -3.94 18.57 11.64
C TRP A 111 -2.69 19.42 11.85
N GLN A 112 -1.91 19.02 12.85
CA GLN A 112 -0.54 19.48 13.06
C GLN A 112 0.39 18.47 12.40
N LEU A 113 0.95 18.82 11.24
CA LEU A 113 1.78 17.93 10.46
C LEU A 113 3.25 18.29 10.66
N ASP A 114 4.02 17.34 11.18
CA ASP A 114 5.48 17.44 11.18
C ASP A 114 6.02 16.63 9.99
N VAL A 115 6.94 17.23 9.24
CA VAL A 115 7.53 16.69 8.03
C VAL A 115 9.02 16.51 8.26
N ILE A 116 9.49 15.28 8.04
CA ILE A 116 10.90 14.93 8.13
C ILE A 116 11.43 14.52 6.77
N GLU A 117 12.76 14.50 6.65
CA GLU A 117 13.39 13.92 5.47
C GLU A 117 13.00 12.44 5.32
N THR A 118 12.70 12.04 4.08
CA THR A 118 12.29 10.66 3.80
C THR A 118 13.49 9.72 3.91
N ASN A 119 13.42 8.79 4.86
CA ASN A 119 14.44 7.75 5.03
C ASN A 119 13.79 6.40 5.44
N SER A 120 14.62 5.37 5.62
CA SER A 120 14.18 4.03 6.00
C SER A 120 13.96 3.83 7.51
N HIS A 121 14.36 4.77 8.37
CA HIS A 121 14.27 4.71 9.84
C HIS A 121 13.57 5.97 10.40
N PRO A 122 12.29 6.20 10.05
CA PRO A 122 11.66 7.51 10.26
C PRO A 122 11.43 7.88 11.73
N LEU A 123 11.55 6.93 12.67
CA LEU A 123 11.38 7.17 14.10
C LEU A 123 12.71 7.17 14.88
N GLN A 124 13.86 7.12 14.21
CA GLN A 124 15.16 7.03 14.89
C GLN A 124 15.52 8.31 15.68
N GLU A 125 15.13 9.48 15.16
CA GLU A 125 15.43 10.80 15.76
C GLU A 125 14.16 11.53 16.20
N ILE A 126 13.12 10.76 16.56
CA ILE A 126 11.82 11.28 16.96
C ILE A 126 11.59 11.01 18.43
N ASP A 127 11.29 12.08 19.19
CA ASP A 127 10.91 11.97 20.61
C ASP A 127 9.44 12.33 20.86
N LYS A 128 8.77 12.93 19.87
CA LYS A 128 7.37 13.34 19.95
C LYS A 128 6.44 12.16 19.70
N VAL A 129 5.37 12.08 20.50
CA VAL A 129 4.26 11.14 20.24
C VAL A 129 3.28 11.77 19.24
N TYR A 130 2.94 11.02 18.20
CA TYR A 130 1.96 11.40 17.17
C TYR A 130 0.74 10.51 17.22
N ASP A 131 -0.41 11.07 16.85
CA ASP A 131 -1.64 10.33 16.69
C ASP A 131 -1.63 9.45 15.43
N PHE A 132 -0.94 9.89 14.37
CA PHE A 132 -1.03 9.25 13.07
C PHE A 132 0.25 9.33 12.23
N ALA A 133 0.58 8.25 11.52
CA ALA A 133 1.58 8.26 10.44
C ALA A 133 1.19 7.32 9.30
N ALA A 134 1.76 7.57 8.12
CA ALA A 134 1.68 6.67 6.99
C ALA A 134 3.08 6.18 6.62
N MET A 135 3.24 4.87 6.40
CA MET A 135 4.54 4.25 6.15
C MET A 135 4.48 3.20 5.02
N VAL A 136 5.65 2.84 4.50
CA VAL A 136 5.83 1.59 3.71
C VAL A 136 6.28 0.45 4.62
N PRO A 137 6.16 -0.84 4.22
CA PRO A 137 6.52 -1.98 5.07
C PRO A 137 7.95 -1.92 5.64
N LEU A 138 8.93 -1.45 4.86
CA LEU A 138 10.31 -1.32 5.32
C LEU A 138 10.45 -0.29 6.46
N GLN A 139 9.80 0.87 6.30
CA GLN A 139 9.79 1.92 7.33
C GLN A 139 9.12 1.42 8.61
N LEU A 140 8.01 0.68 8.48
CA LEU A 140 7.33 0.07 9.61
C LEU A 140 8.24 -0.94 10.34
N GLU A 141 8.91 -1.83 9.61
CA GLU A 141 9.81 -2.83 10.20
C GLU A 141 10.97 -2.18 10.96
N ASN A 142 11.58 -1.16 10.38
CA ASN A 142 12.68 -0.42 11.00
C ASN A 142 12.24 0.48 12.16
N SER A 143 10.93 0.74 12.29
CA SER A 143 10.35 1.57 13.35
C SER A 143 9.90 0.77 14.57
N LEU A 144 9.97 -0.56 14.55
CA LEU A 144 9.40 -1.43 15.60
C LEU A 144 9.88 -1.09 17.02
N ALA A 145 11.13 -0.65 17.20
CA ALA A 145 11.69 -0.31 18.51
C ALA A 145 11.08 0.96 19.14
N SER A 146 10.60 1.88 18.31
CA SER A 146 10.04 3.18 18.72
C SER A 146 8.59 3.35 18.26
N ILE A 147 7.92 2.27 17.85
CA ILE A 147 6.62 2.31 17.19
C ILE A 147 5.53 2.94 18.08
N GLN A 148 5.66 2.81 19.40
CA GLN A 148 4.79 3.40 20.42
C GLN A 148 4.71 4.94 20.35
N LEU A 149 5.67 5.58 19.68
CA LEU A 149 5.60 7.01 19.41
C LEU A 149 4.50 7.38 18.43
N ILE A 150 3.94 6.42 17.68
CA ILE A 150 2.80 6.64 16.81
C ILE A 150 1.62 5.82 17.33
N LYS A 151 0.46 6.45 17.53
CA LYS A 151 -0.74 5.74 18.02
C LYS A 151 -1.38 4.88 16.93
N LYS A 152 -1.51 5.41 15.70
CA LYS A 152 -2.10 4.70 14.55
C LYS A 152 -1.21 4.82 13.31
N ILE A 153 -0.92 3.70 12.67
CA ILE A 153 -0.13 3.65 11.43
C ILE A 153 -0.96 3.02 10.31
N ILE A 154 -1.03 3.71 9.18
CA ILE A 154 -1.43 3.08 7.92
C ILE A 154 -0.21 2.68 7.11
N VAL A 155 -0.25 1.48 6.54
CA VAL A 155 0.82 0.93 5.72
C VAL A 155 0.30 0.77 4.30
N GLY A 156 1.04 1.33 3.35
CA GLY A 156 0.73 1.27 1.92
C GLY A 156 1.97 0.94 1.08
N GLY A 157 1.80 0.89 -0.24
CA GLY A 157 2.91 0.72 -1.17
C GLY A 157 3.49 -0.69 -1.28
N GLY A 158 3.01 -1.64 -0.47
CA GLY A 158 3.41 -3.04 -0.52
C GLY A 158 2.64 -3.89 0.48
N VAL A 159 2.81 -5.22 0.38
CA VAL A 159 2.23 -6.18 1.31
C VAL A 159 3.10 -6.24 2.58
N VAL A 160 2.47 -6.26 3.75
CA VAL A 160 3.14 -6.53 5.03
C VAL A 160 3.37 -8.04 5.14
N SER A 161 4.62 -8.46 5.32
CA SER A 161 4.96 -9.89 5.40
C SER A 161 4.37 -10.54 6.65
N GLY A 162 4.09 -11.85 6.59
CA GLY A 162 3.59 -12.61 7.74
C GLY A 162 4.51 -12.47 8.96
N ARG A 163 5.83 -12.57 8.77
CA ARG A 163 6.83 -12.36 9.81
C ARG A 163 6.75 -10.97 10.46
N LEU A 164 6.55 -9.91 9.67
CA LEU A 164 6.37 -8.56 10.21
C LEU A 164 5.05 -8.48 10.97
N GLN A 165 3.96 -9.03 10.43
CA GLN A 165 2.66 -9.06 11.09
C GLN A 165 2.68 -9.80 12.44
N GLU A 166 3.46 -10.88 12.56
CA GLU A 166 3.70 -11.57 13.84
C GLU A 166 4.39 -10.66 14.87
N LYS A 167 5.42 -9.91 14.46
CA LYS A 167 6.09 -8.92 15.34
C LYS A 167 5.10 -7.84 15.82
N LEU A 168 4.20 -7.40 14.95
CA LEU A 168 3.20 -6.37 15.27
C LEU A 168 2.18 -6.81 16.34
N GLN A 169 2.00 -8.12 16.59
CA GLN A 169 1.06 -8.56 17.64
C GLN A 169 1.48 -8.15 19.04
N ARG A 170 2.74 -7.72 19.24
CA ARG A 170 3.32 -7.40 20.55
C ARG A 170 3.40 -5.90 20.82
N VAL A 171 2.88 -5.05 19.93
CA VAL A 171 2.99 -3.59 20.05
C VAL A 171 1.61 -2.98 20.26
N SER A 172 1.55 -1.89 21.04
CA SER A 172 0.28 -1.22 21.37
C SER A 172 -0.26 -0.34 20.24
N THR A 173 0.60 0.15 19.36
CA THR A 173 0.23 0.95 18.18
C THR A 173 -0.74 0.19 17.29
N ASP A 174 -1.86 0.79 16.90
CA ASP A 174 -2.76 0.17 15.94
C ASP A 174 -2.20 0.30 14.52
N VAL A 175 -2.00 -0.82 13.84
CA VAL A 175 -1.42 -0.87 12.50
C VAL A 175 -2.43 -1.44 11.51
N PHE A 176 -2.55 -0.76 10.37
CA PHE A 176 -3.50 -1.12 9.32
C PHE A 176 -2.81 -1.19 7.96
N ALA A 177 -3.01 -2.28 7.22
CA ALA A 177 -2.72 -2.30 5.80
C ALA A 177 -3.82 -1.56 5.04
N THR A 178 -3.44 -0.94 3.93
CA THR A 178 -4.36 -0.18 3.09
C THR A 178 -4.43 -0.78 1.69
N TYR A 179 -5.65 -0.87 1.14
CA TYR A 179 -5.88 -1.25 -0.25
C TYR A 179 -6.40 -0.05 -1.03
N GLY A 180 -5.70 0.26 -2.12
CA GLY A 180 -5.99 1.40 -2.97
C GLY A 180 -4.96 1.58 -4.07
N MET A 181 -5.25 2.51 -4.96
CA MET A 181 -4.44 2.83 -6.13
C MET A 181 -4.53 4.32 -6.46
N THR A 182 -3.76 4.78 -7.44
CA THR A 182 -3.76 6.19 -7.83
C THR A 182 -5.12 6.63 -8.37
N GLU A 183 -5.81 5.73 -9.07
CA GLU A 183 -7.16 5.91 -9.63
C GLU A 183 -8.24 6.11 -8.55
N THR A 184 -7.99 5.62 -7.33
CA THR A 184 -8.85 5.85 -6.15
C THR A 184 -8.29 6.93 -5.22
N ILE A 185 -7.37 7.77 -5.71
CA ILE A 185 -6.54 8.71 -4.94
C ILE A 185 -5.57 7.99 -4.00
N THR A 186 -6.10 7.32 -2.98
CA THR A 186 -5.37 6.45 -2.06
C THR A 186 -6.23 5.23 -1.71
N HIS A 187 -6.43 4.96 -0.43
CA HIS A 187 -7.08 3.75 0.04
C HIS A 187 -8.61 3.87 0.02
N ILE A 188 -9.26 2.78 -0.37
CA ILE A 188 -10.72 2.60 -0.32
C ILE A 188 -11.12 1.50 0.64
N ALA A 189 -10.14 0.72 1.13
CA ALA A 189 -10.34 -0.28 2.14
C ALA A 189 -9.09 -0.41 3.02
N VAL A 190 -9.28 -0.90 4.23
CA VAL A 190 -8.22 -1.08 5.22
C VAL A 190 -8.37 -2.42 5.94
N LYS A 191 -7.26 -3.02 6.33
CA LYS A 191 -7.18 -4.29 7.04
C LYS A 191 -6.39 -4.08 8.32
N LYS A 192 -6.95 -4.46 9.48
CA LYS A 192 -6.21 -4.41 10.75
C LYS A 192 -5.12 -5.47 10.76
N LEU A 193 -3.92 -5.13 11.24
CA LEU A 193 -2.77 -6.03 11.24
C LEU A 193 -2.41 -6.55 12.62
N ASN A 194 -2.84 -5.90 13.69
CA ASN A 194 -2.55 -6.30 15.06
C ASN A 194 -3.69 -5.93 16.04
N ASN A 195 -3.46 -6.19 17.33
CA ASN A 195 -4.44 -5.93 18.39
C ASN A 195 -5.80 -6.56 18.09
N PHE A 196 -5.79 -7.79 17.58
CA PHE A 196 -7.00 -8.58 17.41
C PHE A 196 -7.52 -8.94 18.80
N THR A 197 -8.77 -8.61 19.11
CA THR A 197 -9.40 -9.09 20.34
C THR A 197 -9.49 -10.61 20.29
N LEU A 198 -8.73 -11.29 21.15
CA LEU A 198 -8.65 -12.74 21.23
C LEU A 198 -10.04 -13.38 21.45
N ALA A 199 -10.26 -14.51 20.77
CA ALA A 199 -11.32 -15.51 21.00
C ALA A 199 -12.78 -15.19 20.60
N SER A 200 -13.02 -14.72 19.37
CA SER A 200 -14.33 -14.91 18.72
C SER A 200 -14.22 -14.86 17.20
N ALA A 201 -15.26 -15.30 16.47
CA ALA A 201 -15.40 -15.17 15.01
C ALA A 201 -15.12 -13.75 14.47
N LYS A 202 -15.09 -12.75 15.35
CA LYS A 202 -14.68 -11.36 15.12
C LYS A 202 -13.22 -11.21 14.70
N ALA A 203 -12.29 -12.03 15.22
CA ALA A 203 -10.86 -11.97 14.87
C ALA A 203 -10.61 -12.39 13.41
N VAL A 204 -11.35 -13.39 12.90
CA VAL A 204 -11.29 -13.79 11.48
C VAL A 204 -11.81 -12.65 10.60
N ASN A 205 -12.87 -11.96 11.03
CA ASN A 205 -13.46 -10.85 10.29
C ASN A 205 -12.55 -9.61 10.21
N GLU A 206 -11.79 -9.32 11.27
CA GLU A 206 -10.81 -8.22 11.31
C GLU A 206 -9.60 -8.46 10.39
N SER A 207 -9.39 -9.69 9.91
CA SER A 207 -8.27 -10.07 9.04
C SER A 207 -8.50 -9.80 7.53
N PHE A 208 -9.69 -9.32 7.15
CA PHE A 208 -10.02 -8.94 5.78
C PHE A 208 -9.86 -7.44 5.54
N TYR A 209 -9.88 -7.03 4.27
CA TYR A 209 -10.00 -5.61 3.93
C TYR A 209 -11.45 -5.17 4.10
N HIS A 210 -11.68 -4.11 4.87
CA HIS A 210 -12.98 -3.48 5.08
C HIS A 210 -13.05 -2.18 4.29
N THR A 211 -14.11 -2.00 3.51
CA THR A 211 -14.30 -0.79 2.71
C THR A 211 -14.59 0.43 3.58
N LEU A 212 -14.02 1.57 3.18
CA LEU A 212 -14.40 2.88 3.69
C LEU A 212 -15.88 3.19 3.39
N PRO A 213 -16.52 4.13 4.10
CA PRO A 213 -17.90 4.51 3.83
C PRO A 213 -18.12 4.94 2.37
N ASN A 214 -19.28 4.62 1.81
CA ASN A 214 -19.69 4.94 0.44
C ASN A 214 -18.85 4.28 -0.67
N VAL A 215 -18.23 3.14 -0.37
CA VAL A 215 -17.54 2.29 -1.35
C VAL A 215 -18.32 0.98 -1.49
N THR A 216 -18.77 0.70 -2.70
CA THR A 216 -19.39 -0.57 -3.08
C THR A 216 -18.37 -1.41 -3.85
N ILE A 217 -18.33 -2.70 -3.56
CA ILE A 217 -17.45 -3.65 -4.23
C ILE A 217 -18.23 -4.85 -4.77
N TYR A 218 -17.77 -5.40 -5.88
CA TYR A 218 -18.27 -6.65 -6.44
C TYR A 218 -17.18 -7.33 -7.29
N LYS A 219 -17.50 -8.46 -7.93
CA LYS A 219 -16.57 -9.18 -8.83
C LYS A 219 -17.01 -9.09 -10.28
N ASP A 220 -16.04 -9.01 -11.18
CA ASP A 220 -16.26 -9.28 -12.61
C ASP A 220 -16.21 -10.79 -12.91
N GLU A 221 -16.35 -11.16 -14.19
CA GLU A 221 -16.28 -12.55 -14.67
C GLU A 221 -14.93 -13.25 -14.41
N ARG A 222 -13.87 -12.47 -14.18
CA ARG A 222 -12.52 -12.95 -13.88
C ARG A 222 -12.30 -13.17 -12.38
N ASN A 223 -13.33 -12.93 -11.55
CA ASN A 223 -13.25 -12.83 -10.10
C ASN A 223 -12.36 -11.66 -9.62
N CYS A 224 -12.12 -10.66 -10.47
CA CYS A 224 -11.38 -9.47 -10.09
C CYS A 224 -12.29 -8.47 -9.38
N LEU A 225 -11.72 -7.73 -8.42
CA LEU A 225 -12.42 -6.70 -7.68
C LEU A 225 -12.87 -5.58 -8.62
N VAL A 226 -14.13 -5.21 -8.52
CA VAL A 226 -14.69 -4.02 -9.16
C VAL A 226 -15.11 -3.06 -8.06
N ILE A 227 -14.70 -1.80 -8.21
CA ILE A 227 -14.84 -0.76 -7.19
C ILE A 227 -15.75 0.34 -7.73
N HIS A 228 -16.84 0.60 -7.03
CA HIS A 228 -17.66 1.79 -7.24
C HIS A 228 -17.54 2.71 -6.02
N ALA A 229 -16.81 3.82 -6.20
CA ALA A 229 -16.48 4.77 -5.14
C ALA A 229 -16.71 6.22 -5.61
N PRO A 230 -17.97 6.64 -5.79
CA PRO A 230 -18.33 7.89 -6.49
C PRO A 230 -17.82 9.17 -5.82
N LYS A 231 -17.41 9.09 -4.55
CA LYS A 231 -16.80 10.21 -3.81
C LYS A 231 -15.34 10.46 -4.19
N VAL A 232 -14.64 9.46 -4.72
CA VAL A 232 -13.20 9.52 -5.00
C VAL A 232 -12.84 9.15 -6.44
N ALA A 233 -13.76 8.54 -7.19
CA ALA A 233 -13.60 8.20 -8.60
C ALA A 233 -14.92 8.43 -9.35
N ALA A 234 -14.85 9.02 -10.55
CA ALA A 234 -16.04 9.32 -11.35
C ALA A 234 -16.59 8.07 -12.06
N ALA A 235 -15.70 7.15 -12.44
CA ALA A 235 -16.05 5.91 -13.11
C ALA A 235 -15.93 4.73 -12.15
N VAL A 236 -16.63 3.65 -12.49
CA VAL A 236 -16.41 2.33 -11.90
C VAL A 236 -15.02 1.85 -12.32
N ILE A 237 -14.26 1.33 -11.35
CA ILE A 237 -12.89 0.87 -11.56
C ILE A 237 -12.88 -0.66 -11.61
N PHE A 238 -12.49 -1.20 -12.76
CA PHE A 238 -12.20 -2.61 -12.93
C PHE A 238 -10.73 -2.86 -12.64
N THR A 239 -10.45 -3.67 -11.63
CA THR A 239 -9.08 -4.02 -11.27
C THR A 239 -8.62 -5.29 -12.00
N ASN A 240 -7.35 -5.64 -11.85
CA ASN A 240 -6.82 -6.97 -12.14
C ASN A 240 -6.43 -7.68 -10.84
N ASP A 241 -7.12 -7.37 -9.74
CA ASP A 241 -6.88 -7.97 -8.43
C ASP A 241 -7.93 -9.05 -8.16
N VAL A 242 -7.51 -10.30 -8.11
CA VAL A 242 -8.42 -11.41 -7.80
C VAL A 242 -8.73 -11.38 -6.32
N VAL A 243 -10.01 -11.49 -5.99
CA VAL A 243 -10.50 -11.39 -4.61
C VAL A 243 -11.53 -12.47 -4.29
N GLN A 244 -11.62 -12.79 -3.01
CA GLN A 244 -12.76 -13.48 -2.43
C GLN A 244 -13.59 -12.47 -1.64
N LEU A 245 -14.85 -12.26 -2.03
CA LEU A 245 -15.77 -11.43 -1.25
C LEU A 245 -16.21 -12.21 -0.01
N VAL A 246 -16.16 -11.53 1.13
CA VAL A 246 -16.63 -12.04 2.43
C VAL A 246 -18.00 -11.45 2.76
N SER A 247 -18.23 -10.20 2.36
CA SER A 247 -19.51 -9.51 2.40
C SER A 247 -19.50 -8.35 1.40
N ASP A 248 -20.59 -7.59 1.31
CA ASP A 248 -20.69 -6.40 0.45
C ASP A 248 -19.68 -5.28 0.79
N ARG A 249 -18.98 -5.41 1.93
CA ARG A 249 -17.99 -4.44 2.41
C ARG A 249 -16.64 -5.05 2.76
N GLN A 250 -16.47 -6.35 2.54
CA GLN A 250 -15.27 -7.07 2.96
C GLN A 250 -14.77 -8.01 1.89
N PHE A 251 -13.45 -8.06 1.72
CA PHE A 251 -12.83 -8.97 0.79
C PHE A 251 -11.45 -9.41 1.26
N GLU A 252 -11.07 -10.60 0.82
CA GLU A 252 -9.71 -11.09 0.83
C GLU A 252 -9.07 -10.84 -0.53
N TRP A 253 -7.89 -10.23 -0.54
CA TRP A 253 -7.07 -10.13 -1.73
C TRP A 253 -6.25 -11.40 -1.92
N LEU A 254 -6.41 -12.03 -3.09
CA LEU A 254 -5.75 -13.30 -3.43
C LEU A 254 -4.49 -13.12 -4.26
N GLY A 255 -4.41 -12.05 -5.07
CA GLY A 255 -3.27 -11.81 -5.94
C GLY A 255 -3.66 -11.08 -7.22
N ARG A 256 -2.69 -10.94 -8.13
CA ARG A 256 -2.94 -10.37 -9.46
C ARG A 256 -3.46 -11.42 -10.42
N PHE A 257 -4.48 -11.06 -11.19
CA PHE A 257 -5.00 -11.92 -12.25
C PHE A 257 -3.93 -12.30 -13.27
N ASP A 258 -3.07 -11.33 -13.63
CA ASP A 258 -1.96 -11.51 -14.57
C ASP A 258 -0.89 -12.53 -14.10
N ASN A 259 -0.92 -12.90 -12.81
CA ASN A 259 0.00 -13.84 -12.19
C ASN A 259 -0.64 -15.23 -11.97
N VAL A 260 -1.96 -15.39 -12.11
CA VAL A 260 -2.64 -16.67 -11.85
C VAL A 260 -2.04 -17.78 -12.71
N ILE A 261 -1.71 -18.91 -12.08
CA ILE A 261 -1.15 -20.09 -12.75
C ILE A 261 -2.26 -21.12 -12.89
N ASN A 262 -2.51 -21.61 -14.10
CA ASN A 262 -3.49 -22.67 -14.36
C ASN A 262 -2.79 -24.03 -14.46
N SER A 263 -2.77 -24.78 -13.35
CA SER A 263 -2.08 -26.07 -13.27
C SER A 263 -3.04 -27.23 -13.13
N GLY A 264 -3.16 -28.05 -14.18
CA GLY A 264 -4.05 -29.21 -14.20
C GLY A 264 -5.52 -28.87 -13.96
N GLY A 265 -5.97 -27.71 -14.44
CA GLY A 265 -7.33 -27.19 -14.22
C GLY A 265 -7.53 -26.45 -12.89
N ILE A 266 -6.49 -26.31 -12.06
CA ILE A 266 -6.55 -25.61 -10.78
C ILE A 266 -5.91 -24.23 -10.90
N LYS A 267 -6.59 -23.21 -10.39
CA LYS A 267 -6.08 -21.85 -10.29
C LYS A 267 -5.22 -21.71 -9.04
N LEU A 268 -3.94 -21.49 -9.23
CA LEU A 268 -2.98 -21.21 -8.17
C LEU A 268 -2.71 -19.71 -8.13
N HIS A 269 -2.71 -19.14 -6.93
CA HIS A 269 -2.45 -17.73 -6.69
C HIS A 269 -1.02 -17.54 -6.17
N PRO A 270 -0.08 -17.06 -6.99
CA PRO A 270 1.31 -16.95 -6.58
C PRO A 270 1.53 -16.20 -5.27
N GLU A 271 0.81 -15.10 -5.07
CA GLU A 271 1.00 -14.26 -3.88
C GLU A 271 0.61 -14.98 -2.58
N LYS A 272 -0.39 -15.87 -2.61
CA LYS A 272 -0.75 -16.72 -1.46
C LYS A 272 0.26 -17.84 -1.21
N ILE A 273 0.82 -18.40 -2.28
CA ILE A 273 1.84 -19.44 -2.18
C ILE A 273 3.15 -18.84 -1.68
N GLU A 274 3.50 -17.64 -2.15
CA GLU A 274 4.65 -16.87 -1.68
C GLU A 274 4.53 -16.50 -0.21
N GLU A 275 3.34 -16.14 0.27
CA GLU A 275 3.09 -15.89 1.69
C GLU A 275 3.45 -17.11 2.57
N LYS A 276 3.09 -18.32 2.12
CA LYS A 276 3.44 -19.57 2.82
C LYS A 276 4.95 -19.87 2.74
N LEU A 277 5.54 -19.70 1.56
CA LEU A 277 6.96 -19.97 1.32
C LEU A 277 7.89 -18.99 2.07
N ALA A 278 7.42 -17.78 2.37
CA ALA A 278 8.19 -16.78 3.11
C ALA A 278 8.55 -17.20 4.54
N ALA A 279 7.88 -18.24 5.08
CA ALA A 279 8.24 -18.82 6.37
C ALA A 279 9.58 -19.61 6.34
N ILE A 280 9.98 -20.11 5.16
CA ILE A 280 11.17 -20.96 5.00
C ILE A 280 12.22 -20.37 4.04
N ILE A 281 11.86 -19.40 3.20
CA ILE A 281 12.77 -18.75 2.26
C ILE A 281 13.06 -17.32 2.74
N THR A 282 14.33 -17.05 3.04
CA THR A 282 14.80 -15.73 3.49
C THR A 282 15.27 -14.83 2.34
N ASN A 283 15.79 -15.44 1.26
CA ASN A 283 16.16 -14.73 0.03
C ASN A 283 14.93 -14.12 -0.65
N ARG A 284 15.14 -13.18 -1.57
CA ARG A 284 14.06 -12.71 -2.45
C ARG A 284 13.67 -13.83 -3.39
N PHE A 285 12.37 -14.10 -3.51
CA PHE A 285 11.86 -15.15 -4.38
C PHE A 285 10.49 -14.77 -4.96
N PHE A 286 10.07 -15.52 -5.98
CA PHE A 286 8.69 -15.51 -6.47
C PHE A 286 8.35 -16.88 -7.07
N VAL A 287 7.05 -17.17 -7.19
CA VAL A 287 6.55 -18.30 -7.97
C VAL A 287 5.89 -17.81 -9.26
N ILE A 288 5.98 -18.63 -10.31
CA ILE A 288 5.42 -18.33 -11.63
C ILE A 288 5.05 -19.64 -12.34
N GLY A 289 4.11 -19.55 -13.28
CA GLY A 289 3.75 -20.65 -14.18
C GLY A 289 4.79 -20.80 -15.29
N LYS A 290 5.14 -22.06 -15.58
CA LYS A 290 5.93 -22.43 -16.76
C LYS A 290 5.11 -23.40 -17.59
N GLN A 291 5.11 -23.24 -18.91
CA GLN A 291 4.40 -24.13 -19.82
C GLN A 291 4.79 -25.60 -19.56
N ASP A 292 3.78 -26.47 -19.48
CA ASP A 292 3.93 -27.90 -19.25
C ASP A 292 2.90 -28.66 -20.09
N GLU A 293 3.32 -29.73 -20.75
CA GLU A 293 2.47 -30.49 -21.66
C GLU A 293 1.29 -31.18 -20.96
N LYS A 294 1.45 -31.57 -19.69
CA LYS A 294 0.42 -32.32 -18.94
C LYS A 294 -0.45 -31.39 -18.11
N LEU A 295 0.15 -30.37 -17.51
CA LEU A 295 -0.54 -29.48 -16.56
C LEU A 295 -1.06 -28.20 -17.21
N GLY A 296 -0.70 -27.91 -18.46
CA GLY A 296 -0.86 -26.60 -19.07
C GLY A 296 0.22 -25.65 -18.55
N GLU A 297 0.16 -25.32 -17.26
CA GLU A 297 1.25 -24.64 -16.55
C GLU A 297 1.66 -25.44 -15.31
N LYS A 298 2.95 -25.61 -15.08
CA LYS A 298 3.48 -26.08 -13.80
C LYS A 298 3.98 -24.91 -12.96
N LEU A 299 3.73 -24.97 -11.66
CA LEU A 299 4.27 -23.99 -10.71
C LEU A 299 5.77 -24.23 -10.53
N ILE A 300 6.55 -23.17 -10.70
CA ILE A 300 7.99 -23.16 -10.44
C ILE A 300 8.35 -22.06 -9.43
N LEU A 301 9.44 -22.28 -8.71
CA LEU A 301 10.01 -21.36 -7.74
C LEU A 301 11.30 -20.73 -8.31
N VAL A 302 11.45 -19.41 -8.17
CA VAL A 302 12.66 -18.69 -8.58
C VAL A 302 13.19 -17.90 -7.39
N ILE A 303 14.46 -18.14 -7.02
CA ILE A 303 15.13 -17.52 -5.86
C ILE A 303 16.33 -16.69 -6.34
N GLU A 304 16.46 -15.48 -5.80
CA GLU A 304 17.64 -14.63 -5.98
C GLU A 304 18.74 -15.04 -4.99
N GLY A 305 19.83 -15.62 -5.51
CA GLY A 305 20.95 -16.07 -4.70
C GLY A 305 21.69 -17.27 -5.27
N LYS A 306 22.51 -17.87 -4.42
CA LYS A 306 23.21 -19.12 -4.72
C LYS A 306 22.27 -20.31 -4.55
N HIS A 307 22.64 -21.42 -5.17
CA HIS A 307 21.93 -22.69 -5.01
C HIS A 307 21.88 -23.11 -3.54
N GLN A 308 20.71 -23.56 -3.11
CA GLN A 308 20.47 -24.16 -1.80
C GLN A 308 19.33 -25.16 -1.90
N GLU A 309 19.32 -26.16 -1.04
CA GLU A 309 18.18 -27.07 -0.92
C GLU A 309 17.04 -26.39 -0.18
N ILE A 310 15.80 -26.62 -0.65
CA ILE A 310 14.59 -26.07 -0.05
C ILE A 310 13.71 -27.24 0.39
N THR A 311 13.45 -27.33 1.69
CA THR A 311 12.59 -28.36 2.28
C THR A 311 11.24 -27.75 2.63
N TYR A 312 10.15 -28.35 2.13
CA TYR A 312 8.79 -27.84 2.32
C TYR A 312 8.05 -28.45 3.53
N GLU A 313 8.67 -29.36 4.27
CA GLU A 313 8.02 -30.17 5.32
C GLU A 313 7.45 -29.35 6.47
N SER A 314 8.02 -28.17 6.76
CA SER A 314 7.59 -27.29 7.85
C SER A 314 6.45 -26.35 7.46
N ILE A 315 5.96 -26.39 6.21
CA ILE A 315 4.89 -25.52 5.72
C ILE A 315 3.73 -26.31 5.10
N ASN A 316 2.53 -25.79 5.27
CA ASN A 316 1.32 -26.43 4.74
C ASN A 316 1.05 -25.99 3.28
N LEU A 317 1.63 -26.73 2.33
CA LEU A 317 1.31 -26.62 0.91
C LEU A 317 0.42 -27.78 0.48
N SER A 318 -0.62 -27.50 -0.29
CA SER A 318 -1.34 -28.55 -1.00
C SER A 318 -0.44 -29.20 -2.05
N LYS A 319 -0.78 -30.41 -2.50
CA LYS A 319 -0.01 -31.14 -3.53
C LYS A 319 0.23 -30.36 -4.85
N PHE A 320 -0.66 -29.40 -5.14
CA PHE A 320 -0.58 -28.54 -6.33
C PHE A 320 0.27 -27.28 -6.13
N GLU A 321 0.41 -26.84 -4.88
CA GLU A 321 1.20 -25.65 -4.53
C GLU A 321 2.70 -25.96 -4.36
N VAL A 322 3.08 -27.24 -4.25
CA VAL A 322 4.49 -27.65 -4.21
C VAL A 322 5.16 -27.36 -5.55
N PRO A 323 6.20 -26.49 -5.60
CA PRO A 323 6.94 -26.18 -6.82
C PRO A 323 7.50 -27.43 -7.48
N LYS A 324 7.32 -27.54 -8.80
CA LYS A 324 7.80 -28.69 -9.59
C LYS A 324 9.26 -28.55 -9.99
N GLU A 325 9.76 -27.32 -10.07
CA GLU A 325 11.15 -26.98 -10.34
C GLU A 325 11.54 -25.75 -9.50
N THR A 326 12.81 -25.67 -9.11
CA THR A 326 13.37 -24.50 -8.40
C THR A 326 14.59 -23.98 -9.17
N TYR A 327 14.62 -22.68 -9.41
CA TYR A 327 15.68 -22.00 -10.14
C TYR A 327 16.35 -20.94 -9.28
N PHE A 328 17.67 -20.80 -9.43
CA PHE A 328 18.47 -19.79 -8.74
C PHE A 328 19.05 -18.81 -9.75
N VAL A 329 18.90 -17.52 -9.48
CA VAL A 329 19.47 -16.46 -10.31
C VAL A 329 20.29 -15.52 -9.46
N ALA A 330 21.41 -15.02 -10.01
CA ALA A 330 22.29 -14.12 -9.28
C ALA A 330 21.60 -12.81 -8.90
N LYS A 331 20.76 -12.28 -9.80
CA LYS A 331 20.00 -11.05 -9.57
C LYS A 331 18.70 -11.03 -10.39
N PHE A 332 17.62 -10.56 -9.80
CA PHE A 332 16.35 -10.33 -10.45
C PHE A 332 16.40 -9.17 -11.43
N VAL A 333 15.54 -9.24 -12.46
CA VAL A 333 15.29 -8.10 -13.33
C VAL A 333 14.25 -7.22 -12.66
N GLU A 334 14.56 -5.94 -12.48
CA GLU A 334 13.70 -5.00 -11.76
C GLU A 334 13.30 -3.82 -12.65
N THR A 335 12.20 -3.16 -12.32
CA THR A 335 11.87 -1.83 -12.84
C THR A 335 12.75 -0.76 -12.17
N ALA A 336 12.74 0.49 -12.68
CA ALA A 336 13.40 1.61 -12.02
C ALA A 336 12.92 1.85 -10.56
N THR A 337 11.71 1.41 -10.20
CA THR A 337 11.15 1.48 -8.85
C THR A 337 11.43 0.23 -8.00
N GLY A 338 12.34 -0.66 -8.43
CA GLY A 338 12.74 -1.86 -7.69
C GLY A 338 11.75 -3.04 -7.72
N LYS A 339 10.63 -2.93 -8.44
CA LYS A 339 9.66 -4.05 -8.59
C LYS A 339 10.23 -5.17 -9.46
N ILE A 340 10.08 -6.41 -9.00
CA ILE A 340 10.54 -7.62 -9.71
C ILE A 340 9.72 -7.82 -11.00
N GLN A 341 10.41 -7.92 -12.14
CA GLN A 341 9.83 -8.29 -13.42
C GLN A 341 9.91 -9.82 -13.59
N ARG A 342 8.93 -10.54 -13.04
CA ARG A 342 8.92 -12.03 -12.97
C ARG A 342 9.16 -12.69 -14.34
N LYS A 343 8.40 -12.29 -15.36
CA LYS A 343 8.52 -12.83 -16.73
C LYS A 343 9.89 -12.57 -17.36
N LYS A 344 10.45 -11.36 -17.24
CA LYS A 344 11.78 -11.03 -17.76
C LYS A 344 12.90 -11.73 -16.99
N THR A 345 12.72 -11.92 -15.68
CA THR A 345 13.66 -12.70 -14.86
C THR A 345 13.65 -14.15 -15.30
N LEU A 346 12.47 -14.73 -15.53
CA LEU A 346 12.34 -16.10 -16.00
C LEU A 346 12.97 -16.30 -17.39
N GLN A 347 12.83 -15.34 -18.30
CA GLN A 347 13.51 -15.38 -19.61
C GLN A 347 15.04 -15.49 -19.44
N LYS A 348 15.65 -14.74 -18.51
CA LYS A 348 17.10 -14.87 -18.23
C LYS A 348 17.52 -16.25 -17.72
N VAL A 349 16.61 -17.00 -17.08
CA VAL A 349 16.89 -18.38 -16.62
C VAL A 349 17.08 -19.31 -17.82
N PHE A 350 16.28 -19.13 -18.88
CA PHE A 350 16.22 -20.05 -20.03
C PHE A 350 16.98 -19.58 -21.27
N THR A 351 17.50 -18.35 -21.30
CA THR A 351 18.30 -17.84 -22.42
C THR A 351 19.81 -18.05 -22.19
N LYS A 352 20.19 -19.04 -21.37
CA LYS A 352 21.58 -19.40 -21.08
C LYS A 352 22.05 -20.56 -21.92
#